data_AF-K1YEB9-F1
#
_entry.id   AF-K1YEB9-F1
#
_cell.length_a   1.000
_cell.length_b   1.000
_cell.length_c   1.000
_cell.angle_alpha   90.00
_cell.angle_beta   90.00
_cell.angle_gamma   90.00
#
_symmetry.space_group_name_H-M   'P 1'
#
loop_
_entity.id
_entity.type
_entity.pdbx_description
1 polymer ?
#
loop_
_entity_poly.entity_id
_entity_poly.type
_entity_poly.pdbx_seq_one_letter_code
_entity_poly.pdbx_strand_id
1 'polypeptide(L)' 'MILKSQIKTSTETFKANYDYNLKLTEELNSRLDIVYQGGGTSNQNKHKARNKMLARERIEFLLDADSSFMELSPLA' A
#
# COMPACT_ATOMS: atom_id res chain seq x y z
N MET A 1 3.30 -25.67 -20.81
CA MET A 1 4.38 -26.12 -19.90
C MET A 1 3.90 -25.87 -18.48
N ILE A 2 4.01 -26.86 -17.57
CA ILE A 2 3.52 -26.74 -16.19
C ILE A 2 4.74 -26.76 -15.26
N LEU A 3 4.86 -25.76 -14.39
CA LEU A 3 5.88 -25.73 -13.33
C LEU A 3 5.36 -26.47 -12.09
N LYS A 4 6.10 -27.48 -11.65
CA LYS A 4 5.80 -28.20 -10.40
C LYS A 4 6.67 -27.65 -9.28
N SER A 5 6.04 -26.89 -8.37
CA SER A 5 6.69 -26.44 -7.14
C SER A 5 7.12 -27.63 -6.29
N GLN A 6 8.35 -27.58 -5.77
CA GLN A 6 8.87 -28.57 -4.81
C GLN A 6 8.71 -28.11 -3.35
N ILE A 7 8.14 -26.92 -3.14
CA ILE A 7 7.93 -26.35 -1.81
C ILE A 7 6.74 -27.04 -1.14
N LYS A 8 6.94 -27.51 0.09
CA LYS A 8 5.89 -28.03 0.96
C LYS A 8 5.47 -26.95 1.96
N THR A 9 4.26 -26.43 1.84
CA THR A 9 3.76 -25.33 2.68
C THR A 9 3.48 -25.74 4.13
N SER A 10 3.43 -27.05 4.42
CA SER A 10 3.19 -27.58 5.76
C SER A 10 4.43 -27.65 6.65
N THR A 11 5.65 -27.47 6.08
CA THR A 11 6.89 -27.57 6.86
C THR A 11 7.08 -26.36 7.76
N GLU A 12 7.76 -26.57 8.89
CA GLU A 12 8.09 -25.49 9.84
C GLU A 12 8.96 -24.42 9.18
N THR A 13 9.90 -24.82 8.31
CA THR A 13 10.76 -23.88 7.56
C THR A 13 9.94 -22.96 6.66
N PHE A 14 8.92 -23.49 5.96
CA PHE A 14 8.06 -22.66 5.14
C PHE A 14 7.26 -21.67 5.99
N LYS A 15 6.69 -22.15 7.10
CA LYS A 15 5.92 -21.30 8.03
C LYS A 15 6.78 -20.18 8.62
N ALA A 16 7.99 -20.50 9.08
CA ALA A 16 8.92 -19.49 9.61
C ALA A 16 9.30 -18.44 8.56
N ASN A 17 9.59 -18.86 7.33
CA ASN A 17 9.88 -17.93 6.23
C ASN A 17 8.66 -17.07 5.87
N TYR A 18 7.47 -17.68 5.84
CA TYR A 18 6.22 -16.98 5.57
C TYR A 18 5.96 -15.91 6.63
N ASP A 19 6.02 -16.27 7.92
CA ASP A 19 5.80 -15.36 9.04
C ASP A 19 6.81 -14.20 9.06
N TYR A 20 8.07 -14.48 8.72
CA TYR A 20 9.09 -13.43 8.63
C TYR A 20 8.78 -12.42 7.52
N ASN A 21 8.45 -12.88 6.31
CA ASN A 21 8.13 -12.00 5.19
C ASN A 21 6.79 -11.27 5.38
N LEU A 22 5.84 -11.90 6.07
CA LEU A 22 4.57 -11.27 6.44
C LEU A 22 4.82 -10.05 7.33
N LYS A 23 5.68 -10.17 8.35
CA LYS A 23 6.05 -9.03 9.22
C LYS A 23 6.68 -7.87 8.45
N LEU A 24 7.54 -8.16 7.46
CA LEU A 24 8.10 -7.10 6.60
C LEU A 24 7.03 -6.40 5.75
N THR A 25 6.03 -7.16 5.30
CA THR A 25 4.89 -6.61 4.55
C THR A 25 4.01 -5.73 5.44
N GLU A 26 3.75 -6.17 6.67
CA GLU A 26 3.03 -5.38 7.68
C GLU A 26 3.76 -4.09 8.04
N GLU A 27 5.09 -4.15 8.20
CA GLU A 27 5.92 -2.97 8.43
C GLU A 27 5.86 -1.99 7.26
N LEU A 28 5.96 -2.49 6.02
CA LEU A 28 5.82 -1.67 4.82
C LEU A 28 4.44 -0.97 4.78
N ASN A 29 3.36 -1.72 4.99
CA ASN A 29 2.00 -1.18 4.98
C ASN A 29 1.82 -0.11 6.07
N SER A 30 2.36 -0.34 7.27
CA SER A 30 2.31 0.64 8.36
C SER A 30 3.02 1.95 8.00
N ARG A 31 4.14 1.88 7.27
CA ARG A 31 4.85 3.08 6.78
C ARG A 31 4.07 3.79 5.67
N LEU A 32 3.45 3.03 4.77
CA LEU A 32 2.59 3.58 3.72
C LEU A 32 1.37 4.31 4.29
N ASP A 33 0.76 3.79 5.36
CA ASP A 33 -0.36 4.44 6.05
C ASP A 33 0.02 5.82 6.58
N ILE A 34 1.26 5.97 7.08
CA ILE A 34 1.80 7.26 7.53
C ILE A 34 1.97 8.20 6.33
N VAL A 35 2.57 7.73 5.24
CA VAL A 35 2.76 8.57 4.03
C VAL A 35 1.42 8.99 3.43
N TYR A 36 0.40 8.13 3.47
CA TYR A 36 -0.94 8.44 2.97
C TYR A 36 -1.63 9.57 3.76
N GLN A 37 -1.21 9.84 4.99
CA GLN A 37 -1.66 11.04 5.72
C GLN A 37 -1.12 12.34 5.10
N GLY A 38 -0.10 12.29 4.24
CA GLY A 38 0.52 13.45 3.62
C GLY A 38 1.02 14.43 4.67
N GLY A 39 0.55 15.68 4.61
CA GLY A 39 0.88 16.70 5.62
C GLY A 39 0.22 16.51 7.00
N GLY A 40 -0.47 15.39 7.24
CA GLY A 40 -1.24 15.13 8.45
C GLY A 40 -2.63 15.78 8.45
N THR A 41 -3.49 15.35 9.39
CA THR A 41 -4.92 15.70 9.45
C THR A 41 -5.20 17.20 9.49
N SER A 42 -4.39 17.97 10.22
CA SER A 42 -4.51 19.43 10.30
C SER A 42 -4.35 20.11 8.93
N ASN A 43 -3.35 19.68 8.15
CA ASN A 43 -3.10 20.23 6.83
C ASN A 43 -4.13 19.75 5.81
N GLN A 44 -4.58 18.50 5.90
CA GLN A 44 -5.69 17.99 5.09
C GLN A 44 -6.96 18.81 5.30
N ASN A 45 -7.34 19.06 6.57
CA ASN A 45 -8.52 19.85 6.91
C ASN A 45 -8.42 21.28 6.38
N LYS A 46 -7.26 21.94 6.54
CA LYS A 46 -7.03 23.28 5.97
C LYS A 46 -7.14 23.30 4.44
N HIS A 47 -6.66 22.26 3.76
CA HIS A 47 -6.76 22.15 2.30
C HIS A 47 -8.21 21.94 1.86
N LYS A 48 -8.94 21.05 2.53
CA LYS A 48 -10.37 20.79 2.28
C LYS A 48 -11.26 21.99 2.59
N ALA A 49 -10.96 22.75 3.65
CA ALA A 49 -11.69 23.98 4.00
C ALA A 49 -11.61 25.07 2.90
N ARG A 50 -10.65 24.96 1.97
CA ARG A 50 -10.54 25.82 0.78
C ARG A 50 -11.30 25.24 -0.43
N ASN A 51 -12.18 24.26 -0.22
CA ASN A 51 -12.93 23.52 -1.25
C ASN A 51 -12.01 22.85 -2.30
N LYS A 52 -10.86 22.33 -1.86
CA LYS A 52 -9.90 21.63 -2.73
C LYS A 52 -9.80 20.16 -2.36
N MET A 53 -9.81 19.30 -3.38
CA MET A 53 -9.42 17.89 -3.25
C MET A 53 -7.92 17.77 -2.92
N LEU A 54 -7.57 16.80 -2.09
CA LEU A 54 -6.20 16.34 -1.84
C LEU A 54 -5.60 15.74 -3.11
N ALA A 55 -4.27 15.58 -3.15
CA ALA A 55 -3.58 15.04 -4.32
C ALA A 55 -4.10 13.64 -4.72
N ARG A 56 -4.20 12.72 -3.74
CA ARG A 56 -4.71 11.36 -3.98
C ARG A 56 -6.20 11.33 -4.34
N GLU A 57 -7.00 12.22 -3.76
CA GLU A 57 -8.42 12.36 -4.13
C GLU A 57 -8.59 12.82 -5.60
N ARG A 58 -7.67 13.64 -6.11
CA ARG A 58 -7.67 14.04 -7.53
C ARG A 58 -7.27 12.90 -8.45
N ILE A 59 -6.32 12.06 -8.04
CA ILE A 59 -5.93 10.86 -8.80
C ILE A 59 -7.14 9.93 -8.89
N GLU A 60 -7.77 9.63 -7.76
CA GLU A 60 -8.97 8.78 -7.71
C GLU A 60 -10.10 9.30 -8.60
N PHE A 61 -10.35 10.61 -8.58
CA PHE A 61 -11.37 11.23 -9.44
C PHE A 61 -11.03 11.17 -10.94
N LEU A 62 -9.74 11.12 -11.28
CA LEU A 62 -9.27 11.09 -12.66
C LEU A 62 -9.27 9.67 -13.26
N LEU A 63 -9.11 8.65 -12.41
CA LEU A 63 -9.06 7.26 -12.84
C LEU A 63 -10.45 6.78 -13.29
N ASP A 64 -10.46 5.91 -14.30
CA ASP A 64 -11.66 5.17 -14.65
C ASP A 64 -12.03 4.21 -13.51
N ALA A 65 -13.33 4.01 -13.30
CA ALA A 65 -13.81 3.04 -12.32
C ALA A 65 -13.21 1.65 -12.59
N ASP A 66 -12.79 0.98 -11.51
CA ASP A 66 -12.15 -0.35 -11.52
C ASP A 66 -10.79 -0.43 -12.26
N SER A 67 -10.22 0.70 -12.68
CA SER A 67 -8.87 0.72 -13.24
C SER A 67 -7.82 0.44 -12.16
N SER A 68 -6.76 -0.29 -12.54
CA SER A 68 -5.62 -0.52 -11.64
C SER A 68 -4.72 0.71 -11.59
N PHE A 69 -4.25 1.07 -10.40
CA PHE A 69 -3.26 2.13 -10.19
C PHE A 69 -1.96 1.55 -9.61
N MET A 70 -0.83 1.80 -10.27
CA MET A 70 0.51 1.45 -9.79
C MET A 70 1.24 2.71 -9.36
N GLU A 71 1.41 2.89 -8.06
CA GLU A 71 2.13 4.03 -7.50
C GLU A 71 3.64 3.84 -7.57
N LEU A 72 4.37 4.92 -7.90
CA LEU A 72 5.83 4.92 -7.98
C LEU A 72 6.44 5.61 -6.77
N SER A 73 7.40 4.96 -6.13
CA SER A 73 8.19 5.48 -5.01
C SER A 73 7.36 6.10 -3.85
N PRO A 74 6.39 5.38 -3.26
CA PRO A 74 5.50 5.91 -2.23
C PRO A 74 6.16 6.19 -0.86
N LEU A 75 7.46 5.92 -0.70
CA LEU A 75 8.22 6.19 0.54
C LEU A 75 9.22 7.37 0.39
N ALA A 76 9.12 8.14 -0.69
CA ALA A 76 9.99 9.29 -0.97
C ALA A 76 9.70 10.52 -0.08
#